data_AF-A0A523BEC1-F1
#
_entry.id   AF-A0A523BEC1-F1
#
_cell.length_a   1.000
_cell.length_b   1.000
_cell.length_c   1.000
_cell.angle_alpha   90.00
_cell.angle_beta   90.00
_cell.angle_gamma   90.00
#
_symmetry.space_group_name_H-M   'P 1'
#
loop_
_entity.id
_entity.type
_entity.pdbx_description
1 polymer ?
#
loop_
_entity_poly.entity_id
_entity_poly.type
_entity_poly.pdbx_seq_one_letter_code
_entity_poly.pdbx_strand_id
1 'polypeptide(L)' 'MAKCPKCGAEVANPTKTWTLAPKGRKPVTVGLFKCPSCGAFFRASVK' A
#
# COMPACT_ATOMS: atom_id res chain seq x y z
N MET A 1 -5.71 4.00 5.65
CA MET A 1 -6.24 2.67 5.29
C MET A 1 -6.24 2.55 3.78
N ALA A 2 -5.87 1.39 3.23
CA ALA A 2 -5.80 1.14 1.79
C ALA A 2 -6.90 0.17 1.35
N LYS A 3 -7.61 0.52 0.28
CA LYS A 3 -8.67 -0.33 -0.27
C LYS A 3 -8.07 -1.42 -1.15
N CYS A 4 -8.44 -2.67 -0.88
CA CYS A 4 -8.02 -3.80 -1.71
C CYS A 4 -8.65 -3.69 -3.10
N PRO A 5 -7.87 -3.69 -4.19
CA PRO A 5 -8.41 -3.55 -5.55
C PRO A 5 -9.16 -4.80 -6.03
N LYS A 6 -9.01 -5.96 -5.35
CA LYS A 6 -9.70 -7.20 -5.72
C LYS A 6 -11.09 -7.34 -5.11
N CYS A 7 -11.23 -7.09 -3.81
CA CYS A 7 -12.49 -7.34 -3.08
C CYS A 7 -13.06 -6.10 -2.39
N GLY A 8 -12.39 -4.95 -2.49
CA GLY A 8 -12.86 -3.70 -1.90
C GLY A 8 -12.69 -3.58 -0.38
N ALA A 9 -12.19 -4.62 0.31
CA ALA A 9 -11.94 -4.58 1.75
C ALA A 9 -10.90 -3.50 2.11
N GLU A 10 -11.13 -2.79 3.21
CA GLU A 10 -10.18 -1.82 3.74
C GLU A 10 -9.11 -2.52 4.60
N VAL A 11 -7.85 -2.22 4.32
CA VAL A 11 -6.70 -2.78 5.04
C VAL A 11 -5.95 -1.64 5.71
N ALA A 12 -5.87 -1.67 7.03
CA ALA A 12 -5.28 -0.58 7.80
C ALA A 12 -3.76 -0.54 7.69
N ASN A 13 -3.10 -1.69 7.91
CA ASN A 13 -1.66 -1.73 8.13
C ASN A 13 -0.94 -2.38 6.94
N PRO A 14 0.11 -1.74 6.39
CA PRO A 14 0.99 -2.37 5.42
C PRO A 14 1.87 -3.43 6.09
N THR A 15 2.15 -4.51 5.37
CA THR A 15 3.11 -5.55 5.74
C THR A 15 4.55 -5.05 5.62
N LYS A 16 4.85 -4.21 4.63
CA LYS A 16 6.15 -3.55 4.44
C LYS A 16 5.95 -2.16 3.87
N THR A 17 6.83 -1.24 4.23
CA THR A 17 6.85 0.13 3.70
C THR A 17 8.23 0.47 3.15
N TRP A 18 8.28 1.29 2.11
CA TRP A 18 9.52 1.87 1.58
C TRP A 18 9.23 3.22 0.94
N THR A 19 10.25 4.07 0.90
CA THR A 19 10.16 5.41 0.31
C THR A 19 10.82 5.43 -1.06
N LEU A 20 10.09 5.92 -2.07
CA LEU A 20 10.62 6.23 -3.38
C LEU A 20 10.91 7.73 -3.44
N ALA A 21 12.19 8.11 -3.49
CA ALA A 21 12.63 9.51 -3.51
C ALA A 21 13.50 9.81 -4.75
N PRO A 22 12.90 9.93 -5.95
CA PRO A 22 13.64 10.31 -7.15
C PRO A 22 14.09 11.77 -7.08
N LYS A 23 15.30 12.06 -7.60
CA LYS A 23 15.85 13.41 -7.64
C LYS A 23 14.94 14.34 -8.47
N GLY A 24 14.55 15.49 -7.91
CA GLY A 24 13.68 16.46 -8.57
C GLY A 24 12.18 16.14 -8.52
N ARG A 25 11.73 15.11 -7.79
CA ARG A 25 10.31 14.80 -7.56
C ARG A 25 10.01 14.67 -6.07
N LYS A 26 8.75 14.89 -5.69
CA LYS A 26 8.30 14.68 -4.30
C LYS A 26 8.42 13.19 -3.94
N PRO A 27 9.04 12.85 -2.80
CA PRO A 27 9.08 11.47 -2.32
C PRO A 27 7.69 10.91 -2.06
N VAL A 28 7.52 9.61 -2.29
CA VAL A 28 6.28 8.89 -2.00
C VAL A 28 6.60 7.66 -1.18
N THR A 29 5.91 7.49 -0.06
CA THR A 29 5.98 6.26 0.74
C THR A 29 4.96 5.27 0.20
N VAL A 30 5.42 4.08 -0.15
CA VAL A 30 4.60 2.98 -0.66
C VAL A 30 4.56 1.88 0.38
N GLY A 31 3.38 1.32 0.59
CA GLY A 31 3.13 0.17 1.45
C GLY A 31 2.70 -1.03 0.63
N LEU A 32 3.25 -2.19 0.93
CA LEU A 32 2.74 -3.50 0.51
C LEU A 32 1.73 -3.98 1.55
N PHE A 33 0.52 -4.29 1.14
CA PHE A 33 -0.56 -4.78 1.98
C PHE A 33 -0.90 -6.22 1.60
N LYS A 34 -1.31 -7.01 2.60
CA LYS A 34 -1.95 -8.31 2.41
C LYS A 34 -3.41 -8.18 2.82
N CYS A 35 -4.34 -8.42 1.91
CA CYS A 35 -5.76 -8.38 2.22
C CYS A 35 -6.15 -9.56 3.11
N PRO A 36 -6.76 -9.34 4.30
CA PRO A 36 -7.21 -10.44 5.16
C PRO A 36 -8.46 -11.14 4.60
N SER A 37 -9.23 -10.45 3.76
CA SER A 37 -10.48 -11.00 3.18
C SER A 37 -10.23 -11.95 2.01
N CYS A 38 -9.34 -11.59 1.07
CA CYS A 38 -9.11 -12.40 -0.14
C CYS A 38 -7.67 -12.90 -0.30
N GLY A 39 -6.78 -12.62 0.66
CA GLY A 39 -5.38 -13.05 0.65
C GLY A 39 -4.47 -12.34 -0.36
N ALA A 40 -5.02 -11.48 -1.23
CA ALA A 40 -4.26 -10.81 -2.27
C ALA A 40 -3.26 -9.79 -1.70
N PHE A 41 -2.08 -9.73 -2.33
CA PHE A 41 -1.11 -8.68 -2.08
C PHE A 41 -1.33 -7.51 -3.04
N PHE A 42 -1.21 -6.29 -2.53
CA PHE A 42 -1.33 -5.08 -3.33
C PHE A 42 -0.47 -3.95 -2.75
N ARG A 43 -0.11 -2.97 -3.59
CA ARG A 43 0.66 -1.80 -3.18
C ARG A 43 -0.25 -0.58 -3.17
N ALA A 44 -0.10 0.27 -2.15
CA ALA A 44 -0.79 1.55 -2.07
C ALA A 44 0.13 2.60 -1.43
N SER A 45 -0.09 3.87 -1.75
CA SER A 45 0.61 4.96 -1.06
C SER A 45 0.21 4.99 0.41
N VAL A 46 1.20 5.11 1.28
CA VAL A 46 0.99 5.33 2.71
C VAL A 46 1.12 6.83 2.93
N LYS A 47 0.01 7.48 3.28
CA LYS A 47 -0.02 8.87 3.73
C LYS A 47 -0.01 8.89 5.24
#